data_AF-A0A8S4Q6P1-F1
#
_entry.id   AF-A0A8S4Q6P1-F1
#
_cell.length_a   1.000
_cell.length_b   1.000
_cell.length_c   1.000
_cell.angle_alpha   90.00
_cell.angle_beta   90.00
_cell.angle_gamma   90.00
#
_symmetry.space_group_name_H-M   'P 1'
#
loop_
_entity.id
_entity.type
_entity.pdbx_description
1 polymer ?
#
loop_
_entity_poly.entity_id
_entity_poly.type
_entity_poly.pdbx_seq_one_letter_code
_entity_poly.pdbx_strand_id
1 'polypeptide(L)'
;MTKQLSDDDNQQYRDRIRFIAYREARDEGASFITKKWIANKLLRSEKFVQKYWNKTYSEITPQERPGPKSNTLTRKTTQIILKGTAKKIKSCRELAKEIKRLRGKDVSHQMVHLFRVRKGLKPFHIISKPLKTTEQIEDRLWFVNFLRQWDEDFLHLAPSDEFYIYTVGKPNH
;
A
#
# COMPACT_ATOMS: atom_id res chain seq x y z
N MET A 1 7.58 -5.86 -19.77
CA MET A 1 7.72 -5.25 -18.42
C MET A 1 8.78 -6.03 -17.65
N THR A 2 10.01 -5.54 -17.68
CA THR A 2 11.15 -6.08 -16.93
C THR A 2 10.96 -5.76 -15.45
N LYS A 3 10.67 -6.78 -14.63
CA LYS A 3 10.52 -6.62 -13.18
C LYS A 3 11.85 -6.19 -12.58
N GLN A 4 11.88 -5.00 -11.96
CA GLN A 4 13.00 -4.55 -11.16
C GLN A 4 13.17 -5.49 -9.96
N LEU A 5 14.23 -6.30 -10.00
CA LEU A 5 14.69 -7.08 -8.87
C LEU A 5 15.27 -6.13 -7.81
N SER A 6 14.94 -6.36 -6.54
CA SER A 6 15.54 -5.69 -5.39
C SER A 6 17.05 -5.94 -5.36
N ASP A 7 17.85 -4.94 -4.93
CA ASP A 7 19.32 -4.99 -4.96
C ASP A 7 19.93 -6.27 -4.35
N ASP A 8 19.30 -6.86 -3.33
CA ASP A 8 19.75 -8.10 -2.69
C ASP A 8 19.52 -9.36 -3.56
N ASP A 9 18.40 -9.44 -4.29
CA ASP A 9 18.09 -10.59 -5.16
C ASP A 9 18.97 -10.57 -6.43
N ASN A 10 19.26 -9.37 -6.94
CA ASN A 10 20.20 -9.18 -8.05
C ASN A 10 21.62 -9.61 -7.69
N GLN A 11 22.07 -9.28 -6.47
CA GLN A 11 23.39 -9.66 -6.01
C GLN A 11 23.50 -11.18 -5.88
N GLN A 12 22.50 -11.84 -5.31
CA GLN A 12 22.48 -13.31 -5.20
C GLN A 12 22.48 -14.00 -6.56
N TYR A 13 21.79 -13.46 -7.56
CA TYR A 13 21.81 -13.98 -8.92
C TYR A 13 23.21 -13.84 -9.56
N ARG A 14 23.84 -12.65 -9.43
CA ARG A 14 25.21 -12.40 -9.90
C ARG A 14 26.24 -13.32 -9.25
N ASP A 15 26.11 -13.57 -7.95
CA ASP A 15 27.01 -14.48 -7.23
C ASP A 15 26.90 -15.92 -7.74
N ARG A 16 25.70 -16.37 -8.13
CA ARG A 16 25.51 -17.71 -8.73
C ARG A 16 26.14 -17.82 -10.12
N ILE A 17 26.03 -16.77 -10.94
CA ILE A 17 26.69 -16.73 -12.26
C ILE A 17 28.22 -16.77 -12.10
N ARG A 18 28.76 -15.90 -11.23
CA ARG A 18 30.21 -15.86 -10.95
C ARG A 18 30.71 -17.20 -10.40
N PHE A 19 29.92 -17.86 -9.55
CA PHE A 19 30.21 -19.20 -9.08
C PHE A 19 30.44 -20.20 -10.23
N ILE A 20 29.56 -20.24 -11.24
CA ILE A 20 29.71 -21.17 -12.37
C ILE A 20 30.99 -20.85 -13.16
N ALA A 21 31.25 -19.58 -13.45
CA ALA A 21 32.46 -19.17 -14.16
C ALA A 21 33.74 -19.62 -13.44
N TYR A 22 33.79 -19.54 -12.10
CA TYR A 22 34.93 -20.04 -11.33
C TYR A 22 35.04 -21.57 -11.34
N ARG A 23 33.92 -22.29 -11.42
CA ARG A 23 33.94 -23.75 -11.58
C ARG A 23 34.47 -24.14 -12.97
N GLU A 24 34.03 -23.46 -14.01
CA GLU A 24 34.51 -23.71 -15.39
C GLU A 24 36.02 -23.46 -15.49
N ALA A 25 36.52 -22.34 -14.95
CA ALA A 25 37.95 -22.07 -14.89
C ALA A 25 38.74 -23.16 -14.15
N ARG A 26 38.17 -23.72 -13.07
CA ARG A 26 38.76 -24.86 -12.35
C ARG A 26 38.83 -26.10 -13.22
N ASP A 27 37.74 -26.42 -13.91
CA ASP A 27 37.63 -27.59 -14.77
C ASP A 27 38.53 -27.46 -16.02
N GLU A 28 38.84 -26.24 -16.46
CA GLU A 28 39.84 -25.91 -17.50
C GLU A 28 41.30 -25.95 -17.00
N GLY A 29 41.54 -26.29 -15.73
CA GLY A 29 42.88 -26.55 -15.20
C GLY A 29 43.38 -25.56 -14.14
N ALA A 30 42.58 -24.57 -13.72
CA ALA A 30 42.90 -23.72 -12.58
C ALA A 30 42.69 -24.47 -11.24
N SER A 31 43.55 -25.45 -10.97
CA SER A 31 43.45 -26.39 -9.84
C SER A 31 43.50 -25.73 -8.45
N PHE A 32 44.03 -24.50 -8.34
CA PHE A 32 44.02 -23.72 -7.10
C PHE A 32 42.62 -23.25 -6.68
N ILE A 33 41.65 -23.25 -7.60
CA ILE A 33 40.26 -22.88 -7.32
C ILE A 33 39.59 -24.03 -6.57
N THR A 34 39.46 -23.88 -5.26
CA THR A 34 38.73 -24.82 -4.39
C THR A 34 37.34 -24.31 -4.03
N LYS A 35 36.46 -25.20 -3.54
CA LYS A 35 35.14 -24.81 -3.01
C LYS A 35 35.22 -23.72 -1.95
N LYS A 36 36.19 -23.86 -1.04
CA LYS A 36 36.48 -22.88 0.02
C LYS A 36 36.98 -21.55 -0.55
N TRP A 37 37.80 -21.59 -1.59
CA TRP A 37 38.27 -20.39 -2.28
C TRP A 37 37.11 -19.62 -2.90
N ILE A 38 36.19 -20.30 -3.59
CA ILE A 38 35.02 -19.66 -4.21
C ILE A 38 34.07 -19.08 -3.13
N ALA A 39 33.83 -19.82 -2.04
CA ALA A 39 33.02 -19.36 -0.93
C ALA A 39 33.56 -18.04 -0.34
N ASN A 40 34.87 -17.98 -0.10
CA ASN A 40 35.55 -16.79 0.40
C ASN A 40 35.50 -15.63 -0.61
N LYS A 41 35.70 -15.89 -1.90
CA LYS A 41 35.67 -14.84 -2.94
C LYS A 41 34.28 -14.24 -3.16
N LEU A 42 33.23 -15.03 -3.00
CA LEU A 42 31.85 -14.57 -3.12
C LEU A 42 31.27 -14.07 -1.79
N LEU A 43 32.03 -14.15 -0.68
CA LEU A 43 31.54 -13.86 0.67
C LEU A 43 30.27 -14.66 1.02
N ARG A 44 30.23 -15.93 0.62
CA ARG A 44 29.11 -16.86 0.86
C ARG A 44 29.58 -18.07 1.64
N SER A 45 28.62 -18.82 2.20
CA SER A 45 28.93 -20.05 2.93
C SER A 45 29.36 -21.19 1.98
N GLU A 46 30.16 -22.12 2.47
CA GLU A 46 30.51 -23.33 1.69
C GLU A 46 29.27 -24.17 1.33
N LYS A 47 28.24 -24.14 2.20
CA LYS A 47 26.93 -24.77 1.91
C LYS A 47 26.25 -24.17 0.68
N PHE A 48 26.39 -22.86 0.46
CA PHE A 48 25.91 -22.22 -0.76
C PHE A 48 26.65 -22.78 -1.98
N VAL A 49 27.98 -22.82 -1.95
CA VAL A 49 28.80 -23.38 -3.04
C VAL A 49 28.44 -24.83 -3.34
N GLN A 50 28.28 -25.66 -2.31
CA GLN A 50 27.88 -27.06 -2.45
C GLN A 50 26.49 -27.21 -3.10
N LYS A 51 25.52 -26.36 -2.73
CA LYS A 51 24.15 -26.40 -3.27
C LYS A 51 24.08 -26.09 -4.77
N TYR A 52 24.97 -25.23 -5.27
CA TYR A 52 25.00 -24.84 -6.68
C TYR A 52 26.10 -25.59 -7.48
N TRP A 53 26.87 -26.47 -6.83
CA TRP A 53 28.06 -27.09 -7.42
C TRP A 53 27.83 -27.81 -8.75
N ASN A 54 26.70 -28.50 -8.87
CA ASN A 54 26.34 -29.28 -10.06
C ASN A 54 25.39 -28.53 -11.00
N LYS A 55 25.09 -27.25 -10.73
CA LYS A 55 24.12 -26.52 -11.55
C LYS A 55 24.75 -25.89 -12.79
N THR A 56 23.98 -25.77 -13.85
CA THR A 56 24.40 -25.08 -15.09
C THR A 56 23.80 -23.68 -15.19
N TYR A 57 24.29 -22.83 -16.11
CA TYR A 57 23.74 -21.49 -16.31
C TYR A 57 22.24 -21.51 -16.58
N SER A 58 21.76 -22.52 -17.32
CA SER A 58 20.33 -22.70 -17.64
C SER A 58 19.44 -22.93 -16.41
N GLU A 59 20.01 -23.48 -15.33
CA GLU A 59 19.29 -23.79 -14.08
C GLU A 59 19.41 -22.66 -13.05
N ILE A 60 20.24 -21.65 -13.31
CA ILE A 60 20.28 -20.43 -12.52
C ILE A 60 19.23 -19.48 -13.08
N THR A 61 18.02 -19.57 -12.53
CA THR A 61 17.01 -18.55 -12.75
C THR A 61 17.12 -17.45 -11.69
N PRO A 62 16.80 -16.19 -12.04
CA PRO A 62 16.50 -15.18 -11.04
C PRO A 62 15.44 -15.75 -10.10
N GLN A 63 15.72 -15.71 -8.80
CA GLN A 63 14.80 -16.30 -7.84
C GLN A 63 13.55 -15.42 -7.81
N GLU A 64 12.47 -15.88 -8.44
CA GLU A 64 11.18 -15.23 -8.28
C GLU A 64 10.78 -15.43 -6.82
N ARG A 65 10.83 -14.36 -6.02
CA ARG A 65 10.12 -14.39 -4.74
C ARG A 65 8.69 -14.76 -5.08
N PRO A 66 8.07 -15.74 -4.39
CA PRO A 66 6.63 -15.93 -4.51
C PRO A 66 6.04 -14.54 -4.28
N GLY A 67 5.33 -14.03 -5.29
CA GLY A 67 4.73 -12.71 -5.22
C GLY A 67 3.98 -12.56 -3.91
N PRO A 68 3.83 -11.33 -3.38
CA PRO A 68 3.17 -11.12 -2.10
C PRO A 68 1.93 -12.00 -2.04
N LYS A 69 1.88 -12.93 -1.05
CA LYS A 69 0.76 -13.87 -0.88
C LYS A 69 -0.49 -13.06 -1.11
N SER A 70 -1.30 -13.46 -2.10
CA SER A 70 -2.45 -12.66 -2.47
C SER A 70 -3.37 -12.62 -1.25
N ASN A 71 -3.28 -11.54 -0.47
CA ASN A 71 -4.19 -11.24 0.62
C ASN A 71 -5.51 -10.77 0.01
N THR A 72 -6.00 -11.57 -0.93
CA THR A 72 -7.20 -11.33 -1.70
C THR A 72 -8.33 -11.61 -0.74
N LEU A 73 -8.97 -10.54 -0.29
CA LEU A 73 -10.21 -10.64 0.46
C LEU A 73 -11.16 -11.53 -0.34
N THR A 74 -11.50 -12.70 0.21
CA THR A 74 -12.47 -13.61 -0.42
C THR A 74 -13.78 -12.88 -0.70
N ARG A 75 -14.49 -13.27 -1.78
CA ARG A 75 -15.74 -12.63 -2.26
C ARG A 75 -16.74 -12.28 -1.15
N LYS A 76 -16.91 -13.18 -0.17
CA LYS A 76 -17.80 -12.96 1.00
C LYS A 76 -17.34 -11.81 1.90
N THR A 77 -16.03 -11.68 2.17
CA THR A 77 -15.49 -10.52 2.92
C THR A 77 -15.66 -9.23 2.13
N THR A 78 -15.43 -9.29 0.82
CA THR A 78 -15.61 -8.16 -0.09
C THR A 78 -17.04 -7.64 -0.07
N GLN A 79 -18.04 -8.53 -0.08
CA GLN A 79 -19.45 -8.16 0.04
C GLN A 79 -19.78 -7.48 1.36
N ILE A 80 -19.22 -7.94 2.48
CA ILE A 80 -19.42 -7.30 3.79
C ILE A 80 -18.87 -5.86 3.76
N ILE A 81 -17.66 -5.67 3.22
CA ILE A 81 -17.05 -4.33 3.10
C ILE A 81 -17.90 -3.42 2.21
N LEU A 82 -18.36 -3.92 1.05
CA LEU A 82 -19.19 -3.14 0.14
C LEU A 82 -20.54 -2.77 0.75
N LYS A 83 -21.23 -3.71 1.43
CA LYS A 83 -22.49 -3.45 2.13
C LYS A 83 -22.32 -2.38 3.21
N GLY A 84 -21.25 -2.46 3.99
CA GLY A 84 -20.93 -1.48 5.04
C GLY A 84 -20.43 -0.13 4.51
N THR A 85 -20.27 0.02 3.19
CA THR A 85 -19.87 1.29 2.54
C THR A 85 -21.07 2.00 1.85
N ALA A 86 -22.26 1.40 1.79
CA ALA A 86 -23.37 1.93 0.98
C ALA A 86 -24.29 2.96 1.68
N LYS A 87 -24.87 2.65 2.85
CA LYS A 87 -25.93 3.49 3.48
C LYS A 87 -25.51 4.24 4.75
N LYS A 88 -24.61 3.67 5.55
CA LYS A 88 -23.93 4.29 6.70
C LYS A 88 -22.51 3.74 6.69
N ILE A 89 -21.56 4.54 6.22
CA ILE A 89 -20.19 4.08 5.99
C ILE A 89 -19.54 3.75 7.33
N LYS A 90 -19.37 2.45 7.61
CA LYS A 90 -18.66 1.97 8.80
C LYS A 90 -17.16 2.25 8.67
N SER A 91 -16.50 2.49 9.79
CA SER A 91 -15.04 2.62 9.85
C SER A 91 -14.36 1.30 9.48
N CYS A 92 -13.11 1.34 9.04
CA CYS A 92 -12.35 0.13 8.72
C CYS A 92 -12.20 -0.81 9.92
N ARG A 93 -12.15 -0.27 11.14
CA ARG A 93 -12.08 -1.04 12.38
C ARG A 93 -13.40 -1.75 12.69
N GLU A 94 -14.53 -1.06 12.51
CA GLU A 94 -15.86 -1.68 12.67
C GLU A 94 -16.10 -2.76 11.64
N LEU A 95 -15.70 -2.53 10.38
CA LEU A 95 -15.79 -3.53 9.32
C LEU A 95 -14.93 -4.76 9.63
N ALA A 96 -13.71 -4.57 10.14
CA ALA A 96 -12.86 -5.68 10.59
C ALA A 96 -13.53 -6.51 11.70
N LYS A 97 -14.08 -5.84 12.72
CA LYS A 97 -14.85 -6.50 13.80
C LYS A 97 -16.07 -7.24 13.26
N GLU A 98 -16.78 -6.66 12.30
CA GLU A 98 -17.96 -7.26 11.68
C GLU A 98 -17.62 -8.48 10.83
N ILE A 99 -16.50 -8.44 10.10
CA ILE A 99 -15.98 -9.60 9.36
C ILE A 99 -15.63 -10.73 10.35
N LYS A 100 -14.97 -10.41 11.46
CA LYS A 100 -14.67 -11.39 12.51
C LYS A 100 -15.95 -11.99 13.10
N ARG A 101 -16.96 -11.17 13.41
CA ARG A 101 -18.26 -11.63 13.94
C ARG A 101 -19.02 -12.52 12.96
N LEU A 102 -19.10 -12.14 11.68
CA LEU A 102 -19.91 -12.84 10.68
C LEU A 102 -19.21 -14.06 10.06
N ARG A 103 -17.88 -14.10 10.08
CA ARG A 103 -17.10 -15.13 9.37
C ARG A 103 -16.11 -15.90 10.24
N GLY A 104 -15.91 -15.49 11.50
CA GLY A 104 -14.85 -16.03 12.36
C GLY A 104 -13.44 -15.77 11.84
N LYS A 105 -13.27 -14.90 10.83
CA LYS A 105 -11.97 -14.62 10.22
C LYS A 105 -11.42 -13.30 10.72
N ASP A 106 -10.19 -13.32 11.21
CA ASP A 106 -9.48 -12.10 11.56
C ASP A 106 -8.96 -11.42 10.29
N VAL A 107 -9.36 -10.17 10.09
CA VAL A 107 -8.93 -9.33 8.96
C VAL A 107 -8.48 -8.02 9.55
N SER A 108 -7.25 -7.60 9.24
CA SER A 108 -6.73 -6.34 9.75
C SER A 108 -7.52 -5.15 9.16
N HIS A 109 -7.71 -4.11 9.97
CA HIS A 109 -8.32 -2.87 9.49
C HIS A 109 -7.53 -2.26 8.32
N GLN A 110 -6.21 -2.45 8.29
CA GLN A 110 -5.33 -2.01 7.21
C GLN A 110 -5.66 -2.72 5.89
N MET A 111 -5.98 -4.01 5.93
CA MET A 111 -6.39 -4.77 4.75
C MET A 111 -7.75 -4.29 4.20
N VAL A 112 -8.68 -3.94 5.09
CA VAL A 112 -9.95 -3.29 4.71
C VAL A 112 -9.68 -1.91 4.09
N HIS A 113 -8.79 -1.11 4.68
CA HIS A 113 -8.42 0.21 4.16
C HIS A 113 -7.78 0.13 2.77
N LEU A 114 -6.75 -0.72 2.59
CA LEU A 114 -6.10 -0.94 1.31
C LEU A 114 -7.09 -1.40 0.23
N PHE A 115 -8.04 -2.27 0.58
CA PHE A 115 -9.10 -2.67 -0.34
C PHE A 115 -9.98 -1.49 -0.75
N ARG A 116 -10.42 -0.65 0.20
CA ARG A 116 -11.23 0.53 -0.08
C ARG A 116 -10.50 1.51 -0.99
N VAL A 117 -9.23 1.80 -0.70
CA VAL A 117 -8.37 2.65 -1.52
C VAL A 117 -8.24 2.10 -2.94
N ARG A 118 -7.91 0.81 -3.11
CA ARG A 118 -7.81 0.16 -4.43
C ARG A 118 -9.11 0.17 -5.22
N LYS A 119 -10.26 0.17 -4.54
CA LYS A 119 -11.59 0.24 -5.16
C LYS A 119 -12.10 1.67 -5.37
N GLY A 120 -11.30 2.70 -5.06
CA GLY A 120 -11.71 4.09 -5.18
C GLY A 120 -12.78 4.51 -4.18
N LEU A 121 -13.01 3.72 -3.12
CA LEU A 121 -13.97 4.04 -2.06
C LEU A 121 -13.32 5.09 -1.15
N LYS A 122 -13.64 6.37 -1.40
CA LYS A 122 -13.07 7.49 -0.64
C LYS A 122 -13.38 7.35 0.87
N PRO A 123 -12.41 7.62 1.76
CA PRO A 123 -12.71 7.83 3.17
C PRO A 123 -13.67 9.02 3.29
N PHE A 124 -14.75 8.89 4.06
CA PHE A 124 -15.59 10.04 4.35
C PHE A 124 -14.92 10.84 5.47
N HIS A 125 -14.57 12.10 5.21
CA HIS A 125 -14.51 13.07 6.29
C HIS A 125 -15.95 13.27 6.72
N ILE A 126 -16.35 12.64 7.83
CA ILE A 126 -17.56 13.05 8.52
C ILE A 126 -17.24 14.47 8.99
N ILE A 127 -17.59 15.47 8.17
CA ILE A 127 -17.91 16.77 8.71
C ILE A 127 -19.03 16.45 9.69
N SER A 128 -18.73 16.51 11.00
CA SER A 128 -19.77 16.47 12.02
C SER A 128 -20.79 17.49 11.54
N LYS A 129 -21.97 17.01 11.13
CA LYS A 129 -22.99 17.88 10.56
C LYS A 129 -23.10 19.08 11.50
N PRO A 130 -23.20 20.33 10.99
CA PRO A 130 -23.63 21.41 11.85
C PRO A 130 -24.88 20.93 12.56
N LEU A 131 -24.95 21.15 13.88
CA LEU A 131 -26.10 20.82 14.71
C LEU A 131 -27.27 21.67 14.24
N LYS A 132 -27.89 21.30 13.13
CA LYS A 132 -29.04 21.98 12.55
C LYS A 132 -30.24 21.71 13.47
N THR A 133 -30.39 22.55 14.48
CA THR A 133 -31.66 22.67 15.19
C THR A 133 -32.76 23.04 14.18
N THR A 134 -34.02 22.76 14.51
CA THR A 134 -35.15 23.12 13.65
C THR A 134 -35.13 24.62 13.31
N GLU A 135 -34.81 25.46 14.30
CA GLU A 135 -34.63 26.91 14.15
C GLU A 135 -33.58 27.26 13.08
N GLN A 136 -32.39 26.66 13.12
CA GLN A 136 -31.35 26.92 12.10
C GLN A 136 -31.76 26.50 10.69
N ILE A 137 -32.68 25.53 10.56
CA ILE A 137 -33.22 25.12 9.27
C ILE A 137 -34.23 26.16 8.79
N GLU A 138 -35.12 26.60 9.67
CA GLU A 138 -36.14 27.62 9.39
C GLU A 138 -35.50 28.97 9.03
N ASP A 139 -34.52 29.45 9.80
CA ASP A 139 -33.80 30.70 9.53
C ASP A 139 -33.13 30.70 8.15
N ARG A 140 -32.50 29.58 7.79
CA ARG A 140 -31.86 29.43 6.47
C ARG A 140 -32.88 29.41 5.34
N LEU A 141 -34.00 28.71 5.53
CA LEU A 141 -35.07 28.66 4.52
C LEU A 141 -35.71 30.03 4.35
N TRP A 142 -35.96 30.73 5.44
CA TRP A 142 -36.45 32.10 5.43
C TRP A 142 -35.49 33.02 4.69
N PHE A 143 -34.19 33.02 5.04
CA PHE A 143 -33.20 33.90 4.44
C PHE A 143 -33.04 33.65 2.93
N VAL A 144 -33.06 32.39 2.48
CA VAL A 144 -33.03 32.05 1.05
C VAL A 144 -34.28 32.52 0.33
N ASN A 145 -35.46 32.36 0.93
CA ASN A 145 -36.71 32.84 0.34
C ASN A 145 -36.75 34.36 0.23
N PHE A 146 -36.22 35.05 1.25
CA PHE A 146 -36.07 36.49 1.29
C PHE A 146 -35.11 36.99 0.20
N LEU A 147 -33.91 36.41 0.09
CA LEU A 147 -32.96 36.73 -0.99
C LEU A 147 -33.51 36.48 -2.38
N ARG A 148 -34.39 35.48 -2.55
CA ARG A 148 -35.03 35.19 -3.84
C ARG A 148 -36.01 36.28 -4.28
N GLN A 149 -36.57 37.02 -3.33
CA GLN A 149 -37.49 38.14 -3.57
C GLN A 149 -36.76 39.49 -3.56
N TRP A 150 -35.44 39.48 -3.41
CA TRP A 150 -34.63 40.69 -3.37
C TRP A 150 -34.42 41.19 -4.81
N ASP A 151 -35.01 42.34 -5.14
CA ASP A 151 -35.01 42.90 -6.49
C ASP A 151 -33.80 43.82 -6.80
N GLU A 152 -32.96 44.14 -5.80
CA GLU A 152 -31.74 44.92 -6.05
C GLU A 152 -30.59 44.04 -6.59
N ASP A 153 -29.72 44.67 -7.39
CA ASP A 153 -28.58 43.99 -8.00
C ASP A 153 -27.50 43.65 -6.95
N PHE A 154 -26.95 42.43 -7.05
CA PHE A 154 -25.85 41.96 -6.21
C PHE A 154 -24.54 42.72 -6.47
N LEU A 155 -24.48 43.60 -7.47
CA LEU A 155 -23.32 44.43 -7.80
C LEU A 155 -22.79 45.28 -6.63
N HIS A 156 -23.62 45.57 -5.63
CA HIS A 156 -23.23 46.36 -4.46
C HIS A 156 -22.90 45.51 -3.22
N LEU A 157 -22.94 44.17 -3.32
CA LEU A 157 -22.63 43.27 -2.22
C LEU A 157 -21.15 42.87 -2.24
N ALA A 158 -20.46 43.11 -1.11
CA ALA A 158 -19.09 42.68 -0.86
C ALA A 158 -19.08 41.65 0.28
N PRO A 159 -19.13 40.34 -0.02
CA PRO A 159 -19.05 39.32 1.02
C PRO A 159 -17.64 39.31 1.64
N SER A 160 -17.59 39.16 2.96
CA SER A 160 -16.35 38.99 3.72
C SER A 160 -16.42 37.74 4.61
N ASP A 161 -15.28 37.09 4.80
CA ASP A 161 -15.11 35.94 5.70
C ASP A 161 -13.68 35.94 6.26
N GLU A 162 -13.49 35.32 7.43
CA GLU A 162 -12.20 35.21 8.09
C GLU A 162 -11.71 33.76 8.04
N PHE A 163 -10.46 33.56 7.63
CA PHE A 163 -9.84 32.24 7.66
C PHE A 163 -8.46 32.28 8.32
N TYR A 164 -8.20 31.29 9.16
CA TYR A 164 -6.91 31.13 9.81
C TYR A 164 -5.87 30.62 8.81
N ILE A 165 -4.76 31.35 8.68
CA ILE A 165 -3.57 30.90 7.97
C ILE A 165 -2.56 30.43 9.00
N TYR A 166 -2.34 29.12 9.08
CA TYR A 166 -1.29 28.55 9.94
C TYR A 166 0.01 28.42 9.16
N THR A 167 1.08 29.05 9.65
CA THR A 167 2.43 28.79 9.15
C THR A 167 2.99 27.56 9.85
N VAL A 168 3.55 26.62 9.08
CA VAL A 168 4.24 25.46 9.63
C VAL A 168 5.60 25.93 10.15
N GLY A 169 5.68 26.24 11.44
CA GLY A 169 6.97 26.46 12.09
C GLY A 169 7.83 25.20 11.97
N LYS A 170 9.09 25.33 11.53
CA LYS A 170 10.06 24.24 11.68
C LYS A 170 10.15 23.92 13.18
N PRO A 171 9.98 22.66 13.61
CA PRO A 171 10.24 22.30 14.99
C PRO A 171 11.75 22.51 15.23
N ASN A 172 12.05 23.51 16.07
CA ASN A 172 13.31 23.82 16.75
C ASN A 172 14.61 23.55 15.97
N HIS A 173 15.26 24.64 15.55
CA HIS A 173 16.73 24.68 15.50
C HIS A 173 17.33 24.35 16.87
#